data_AF-A0A7H8UJU6-F1
#
_entry.id   AF-A0A7H8UJU6-F1
#
_cell.length_a   1.000
_cell.length_b   1.000
_cell.length_c   1.000
_cell.angle_alpha   90.00
_cell.angle_beta   90.00
_cell.angle_gamma   90.00
#
_symmetry.space_group_name_H-M   'P 1'
#
loop_
_entity.id
_entity.type
_entity.pdbx_description
1 polymer ?
#
loop_
_entity_poly.entity_id
_entity_poly.type
_entity_poly.pdbx_seq_one_letter_code
_entity_poly.pdbx_strand_id
1 'polypeptide(L)'
;MTHIFYEFSSLKPGVPDVETLMEVINSSELTRFVMGAEVVDFVKKALIVNTTIGSFKNCYFAFDDGAYFLEFDGKGKSRRFTDVPDWFVTPAEFARSQWLINHDLAEVKATEFIEVLMSYPLKERRAHCNLLFGLDLHKVNVVPAPAAPAGKMGNKNGKTTKPRVTDLGSFELFTAFFARMKAAVNANEFPTLQVLTGREDLARAPHSLKQGIRTWFKAIAGDLPPNNKRVGAGNAILFCTPIREQIRQIEAIGLEKYYQGLSKAIADAGDGFITDFSYTHSEN
;
A
#
# COMPACT_ATOMS: atom_id res chain seq x y z
N MET A 1 -28.16 2.59 -26.73
CA MET A 1 -26.98 1.95 -26.13
C MET A 1 -26.95 2.33 -24.66
N THR A 2 -26.56 1.41 -23.78
CA THR A 2 -26.49 1.69 -22.34
C THR A 2 -25.10 2.18 -21.97
N HIS A 3 -25.02 3.32 -21.29
CA HIS A 3 -23.76 3.84 -20.76
C HIS A 3 -23.72 3.64 -19.24
N ILE A 4 -22.57 3.22 -18.72
CA ILE A 4 -22.36 2.98 -17.30
C ILE A 4 -21.20 3.84 -16.82
N PHE A 5 -21.43 4.53 -15.71
CA PHE A 5 -20.50 5.48 -15.14
C PHE A 5 -20.20 5.12 -13.69
N TYR A 6 -18.93 5.15 -13.30
CA TYR A 6 -18.46 4.72 -11.99
C TYR A 6 -17.74 5.86 -11.27
N GLU A 7 -18.11 6.12 -10.01
CA GLU A 7 -17.32 6.91 -9.07
C GLU A 7 -16.30 5.98 -8.39
N PHE A 8 -15.11 5.86 -9.00
CA PHE A 8 -14.00 5.11 -8.41
C PHE A 8 -12.93 6.06 -7.89
N SER A 9 -12.87 6.19 -6.57
CA SER A 9 -12.01 7.17 -5.88
C SER A 9 -10.52 6.98 -6.14
N SER A 10 -10.14 5.76 -6.51
CA SER A 10 -8.76 5.32 -6.72
C SER A 10 -8.31 5.33 -8.18
N LEU A 11 -9.22 5.64 -9.13
CA LEU A 11 -8.94 5.62 -10.56
C LEU A 11 -9.05 7.00 -11.19
N LYS A 12 -8.20 7.24 -12.20
CA LYS A 12 -8.24 8.48 -12.97
C LYS A 12 -9.50 8.45 -13.86
N PRO A 13 -10.28 9.54 -13.89
CA PRO A 13 -11.50 9.58 -14.68
C PRO A 13 -11.21 9.63 -16.18
N GLY A 14 -11.97 8.85 -16.93
CA GLY A 14 -12.07 9.00 -18.39
C GLY A 14 -13.13 10.03 -18.80
N VAL A 15 -14.01 10.41 -17.88
CA VAL A 15 -15.02 11.47 -18.05
C VAL A 15 -14.85 12.47 -16.91
N PRO A 16 -13.90 13.42 -17.02
CA PRO A 16 -13.52 14.31 -15.92
C PRO A 16 -14.57 15.39 -15.61
N ASP A 17 -15.33 15.83 -16.61
CA ASP A 17 -16.24 16.98 -16.54
C ASP A 17 -17.58 16.72 -17.25
N VAL A 18 -18.52 17.66 -17.08
CA VAL A 18 -19.89 17.53 -17.63
C VAL A 18 -19.91 17.63 -19.15
N GLU A 19 -18.98 18.37 -19.76
CA GLU A 19 -18.88 18.47 -21.21
C GLU A 19 -18.55 17.11 -21.81
N THR A 20 -17.48 16.47 -21.31
CA THR A 20 -17.08 15.12 -21.71
C THR A 20 -18.19 14.09 -21.47
N LEU A 21 -18.95 14.23 -20.38
CA LEU A 21 -20.09 13.33 -20.12
C LEU A 21 -21.12 13.42 -21.24
N MET A 22 -21.48 14.63 -21.66
CA MET A 22 -22.50 14.84 -22.68
C MET A 22 -22.00 14.37 -24.05
N GLU A 23 -20.72 14.56 -24.36
CA GLU A 23 -20.10 13.99 -25.57
C GLU A 23 -20.17 12.47 -25.57
N VAL A 24 -19.75 11.83 -24.47
CA VAL A 24 -19.75 10.37 -24.34
C VAL A 24 -21.15 9.81 -24.53
N ILE A 25 -22.15 10.36 -23.87
CA ILE A 25 -23.54 9.87 -23.96
C ILE A 25 -24.08 9.97 -25.39
N ASN A 26 -23.69 10.99 -26.14
CA ASN A 26 -24.23 11.26 -27.47
C ASN A 26 -23.51 10.53 -28.59
N SER A 27 -22.20 10.28 -28.46
CA SER A 27 -21.38 9.84 -29.61
C SER A 27 -20.36 8.74 -29.32
N SER A 28 -20.20 8.29 -28.08
CA SER A 28 -19.20 7.27 -27.77
C SER A 28 -19.64 5.85 -28.17
N GLU A 29 -18.72 5.10 -28.77
CA GLU A 29 -18.85 3.65 -28.94
C GLU A 29 -18.50 2.88 -27.66
N LEU A 30 -17.63 3.45 -26.82
CA LEU A 30 -17.33 2.95 -25.49
C LEU A 30 -18.49 3.24 -24.54
N THR A 31 -18.79 2.29 -23.67
CA THR A 31 -20.03 2.30 -22.87
C THR A 31 -19.79 2.40 -21.36
N ARG A 32 -18.53 2.43 -20.91
CA ARG A 32 -18.21 2.26 -19.49
C ARG A 32 -17.05 3.17 -19.07
N PHE A 33 -17.27 4.03 -18.08
CA PHE A 33 -16.31 5.08 -17.72
C PHE A 33 -16.20 5.37 -16.23
N VAL A 34 -15.02 5.83 -15.79
CA VAL A 34 -14.85 6.46 -14.48
C VAL A 34 -15.14 7.95 -14.60
N MET A 35 -15.98 8.46 -13.69
CA MET A 35 -16.40 9.86 -13.61
C MET A 35 -15.46 10.69 -12.75
N GLY A 36 -15.28 11.95 -13.12
CA GLY A 36 -14.68 12.97 -12.27
C GLY A 36 -15.64 13.49 -11.20
N ALA A 37 -15.09 14.16 -10.19
CA ALA A 37 -15.86 14.71 -9.07
C ALA A 37 -16.92 15.73 -9.52
N GLU A 38 -16.65 16.48 -10.59
CA GLU A 38 -17.59 17.43 -11.16
C GLU A 38 -18.85 16.73 -11.68
N VAL A 39 -18.69 15.63 -12.43
CA VAL A 39 -19.80 14.83 -12.96
C VAL A 39 -20.61 14.22 -11.83
N VAL A 40 -19.93 13.68 -10.81
CA VAL A 40 -20.60 13.12 -9.63
C VAL A 40 -21.50 14.16 -8.96
N ASP A 41 -20.95 15.34 -8.67
CA ASP A 41 -21.68 16.43 -8.04
C ASP A 41 -22.86 16.91 -8.91
N PHE A 42 -22.64 17.03 -10.22
CA PHE A 42 -23.68 17.38 -11.19
C PHE A 42 -24.84 16.38 -11.18
N VAL A 43 -24.58 15.08 -11.28
CA VAL A 43 -25.63 14.05 -11.31
C VAL A 43 -26.37 14.00 -9.97
N LYS A 44 -25.65 14.03 -8.85
CA LYS A 44 -26.26 14.04 -7.50
C LYS A 44 -27.17 15.26 -7.32
N LYS A 45 -26.77 16.46 -7.77
CA LYS A 45 -27.57 17.69 -7.71
C LYS A 45 -28.74 17.70 -8.69
N ALA A 46 -28.55 17.26 -9.92
CA ALA A 46 -29.60 17.22 -10.93
C ALA A 46 -30.80 16.39 -10.47
N LEU A 47 -30.52 15.28 -9.76
CA LEU A 47 -31.54 14.41 -9.19
C LEU A 47 -32.33 15.00 -8.01
N ILE A 48 -31.83 16.07 -7.36
CA ILE A 48 -32.60 16.81 -6.36
C ILE A 48 -33.69 17.63 -7.06
N VAL A 49 -33.39 18.14 -8.26
CA VAL A 49 -34.26 19.02 -9.02
C VAL A 49 -35.29 18.22 -9.83
N ASN A 50 -34.88 17.13 -10.46
CA ASN A 50 -35.74 16.33 -11.32
C ASN A 50 -35.34 14.85 -11.34
N THR A 51 -36.32 13.96 -11.14
CA THR A 51 -36.13 12.51 -11.24
C THR A 51 -36.26 11.99 -12.66
N THR A 52 -36.58 12.86 -13.63
CA THR A 52 -36.62 12.54 -15.06
C THR A 52 -35.67 13.46 -15.83
N ILE A 53 -34.55 12.92 -16.30
CA ILE A 53 -33.50 13.65 -17.02
C ILE A 53 -33.35 13.04 -18.40
N GLY A 54 -33.84 13.75 -19.42
CA GLY A 54 -33.93 13.24 -20.79
C GLY A 54 -32.58 12.96 -21.46
N SER A 55 -31.52 13.65 -21.06
CA SER A 55 -30.15 13.40 -21.54
C SER A 55 -29.56 12.10 -20.99
N PHE A 56 -30.06 11.58 -19.86
CA PHE A 56 -29.51 10.38 -19.22
C PHE A 56 -30.24 9.10 -19.59
N LYS A 57 -30.97 9.05 -20.71
CA LYS A 57 -31.66 7.83 -21.16
C LYS A 57 -30.70 6.64 -21.24
N ASN A 58 -31.07 5.52 -20.63
CA ASN A 58 -30.26 4.30 -20.57
C ASN A 58 -28.86 4.51 -19.96
N CYS A 59 -28.69 5.48 -19.06
CA CYS A 59 -27.44 5.70 -18.33
C CYS A 59 -27.53 5.13 -16.92
N TYR A 60 -26.50 4.41 -16.49
CA TYR A 60 -26.38 3.83 -15.15
C TYR A 60 -25.18 4.44 -14.44
N PHE A 61 -25.32 4.65 -13.13
CA PHE A 61 -24.31 5.29 -12.32
C PHE A 61 -24.11 4.48 -11.04
N ALA A 62 -22.85 4.16 -10.75
CA ALA A 62 -22.41 3.64 -9.47
C ALA A 62 -21.63 4.71 -8.74
N PHE A 63 -21.97 4.95 -7.48
CA PHE A 63 -21.38 5.98 -6.63
C PHE A 63 -20.65 5.37 -5.44
N ASP A 64 -19.76 6.17 -4.86
CA ASP A 64 -19.01 5.85 -3.63
C ASP A 64 -18.40 4.43 -3.68
N ASP A 65 -17.64 4.13 -4.74
CA ASP A 65 -17.00 2.83 -4.96
C ASP A 65 -17.96 1.62 -4.98
N GLY A 66 -19.24 1.83 -5.32
CA GLY A 66 -20.27 0.78 -5.43
C GLY A 66 -21.18 0.66 -4.21
N ALA A 67 -21.25 1.65 -3.34
CA ALA A 67 -22.19 1.66 -2.22
C ALA A 67 -23.62 2.06 -2.62
N TYR A 68 -23.76 2.76 -3.74
CA TYR A 68 -25.03 3.35 -4.16
C TYR A 68 -25.18 3.35 -5.69
N PHE A 69 -26.37 3.03 -6.18
CA PHE A 69 -26.65 2.87 -7.60
C PHE A 69 -27.85 3.68 -8.08
N LEU A 70 -27.76 4.08 -9.33
CA LEU A 70 -28.75 4.88 -10.02
C LEU A 70 -28.88 4.41 -11.46
N GLU A 71 -30.11 4.18 -11.90
CA GLU A 71 -30.41 3.82 -13.27
C GLU A 71 -31.42 4.78 -13.87
N PHE A 72 -31.21 5.14 -15.12
CA PHE A 72 -32.18 5.87 -15.92
C PHE A 72 -32.75 4.94 -17.01
N ASP A 73 -34.07 4.85 -17.08
CA ASP A 73 -34.75 4.06 -18.10
C ASP A 73 -34.67 4.71 -19.50
N GLY A 74 -35.30 4.09 -20.51
CA GLY A 74 -35.34 4.61 -21.88
C GLY A 74 -36.09 5.94 -22.04
N LYS A 75 -36.81 6.40 -21.00
CA LYS A 75 -37.48 7.70 -20.94
C LYS A 75 -36.68 8.72 -20.10
N GLY A 76 -35.58 8.29 -19.49
CA GLY A 76 -34.75 9.12 -18.60
C GLY A 76 -35.33 9.23 -17.20
N LYS A 77 -36.21 8.32 -16.78
CA LYS A 77 -36.71 8.28 -15.39
C LYS A 77 -35.73 7.53 -14.50
N SER A 78 -35.36 8.14 -13.38
CA SER A 78 -34.38 7.61 -12.44
C SER A 78 -34.97 6.59 -11.47
N ARG A 79 -34.20 5.54 -11.15
CA ARG A 79 -34.41 4.61 -10.05
C ARG A 79 -33.14 4.53 -9.20
N ARG A 80 -33.28 4.64 -7.88
CA ARG A 80 -32.19 4.60 -6.91
C ARG A 80 -32.26 3.31 -6.11
N PHE A 81 -31.14 2.67 -5.84
CA PHE A 81 -31.08 1.41 -5.08
C PHE A 81 -29.67 1.16 -4.52
N THR A 82 -29.56 0.18 -3.63
CA THR A 82 -28.32 -0.18 -2.94
C THR A 82 -27.88 -1.61 -3.19
N ASP A 83 -28.78 -2.47 -3.67
CA ASP A 83 -28.43 -3.85 -4.04
C ASP A 83 -27.47 -3.83 -5.23
N VAL A 84 -26.37 -4.59 -5.13
CA VAL A 84 -25.34 -4.63 -6.16
C VAL A 84 -25.93 -5.21 -7.45
N PRO A 85 -25.98 -4.46 -8.56
CA PRO A 85 -26.56 -4.93 -9.81
C PRO A 85 -25.55 -5.74 -10.62
N ASP A 86 -26.06 -6.61 -11.49
CA ASP A 86 -25.24 -7.50 -12.36
C ASP A 86 -24.31 -6.75 -13.31
N TRP A 87 -24.61 -5.49 -13.62
CA TRP A 87 -23.78 -4.65 -14.50
C TRP A 87 -22.62 -3.96 -13.77
N PHE A 88 -22.60 -3.97 -12.44
CA PHE A 88 -21.53 -3.38 -11.66
C PHE A 88 -20.29 -4.27 -11.71
N VAL A 89 -19.13 -3.64 -11.80
CA VAL A 89 -17.82 -4.30 -11.72
C VAL A 89 -17.00 -3.63 -10.65
N THR A 90 -16.13 -4.38 -9.98
CA THR A 90 -15.28 -3.81 -8.93
C THR A 90 -14.23 -2.84 -9.51
N PRO A 91 -13.70 -1.89 -8.71
CA PRO A 91 -12.62 -1.03 -9.17
C PRO A 91 -11.40 -1.79 -9.72
N ALA A 92 -11.07 -2.95 -9.13
CA ALA A 92 -9.94 -3.77 -9.56
C ALA A 92 -10.18 -4.44 -10.92
N GLU A 93 -11.37 -5.01 -11.13
CA GLU A 93 -11.76 -5.60 -12.42
C GLU A 93 -11.80 -4.53 -13.52
N PHE A 94 -12.35 -3.35 -13.22
CA PHE A 94 -12.40 -2.24 -14.16
C PHE A 94 -11.01 -1.73 -14.52
N ALA A 95 -10.13 -1.56 -13.52
CA ALA A 95 -8.75 -1.08 -13.70
C ALA A 95 -7.95 -1.97 -14.66
N ARG A 96 -8.16 -3.29 -14.60
CA ARG A 96 -7.42 -4.29 -15.40
C ARG A 96 -8.04 -4.55 -16.77
N SER A 97 -9.09 -3.82 -17.14
CA SER A 97 -9.81 -4.00 -18.40
C SER A 97 -10.14 -2.64 -19.03
N GLN A 98 -11.38 -2.18 -18.86
CA GLN A 98 -11.92 -1.02 -19.55
C GLN A 98 -11.16 0.28 -19.23
N TRP A 99 -10.59 0.42 -18.03
CA TRP A 99 -9.80 1.61 -17.71
C TRP A 99 -8.61 1.77 -18.65
N LEU A 100 -7.93 0.67 -19.00
CA LEU A 100 -6.80 0.69 -19.94
C LEU A 100 -7.26 1.10 -21.34
N ILE A 101 -8.43 0.63 -21.77
CA ILE A 101 -9.02 1.00 -23.07
C ILE A 101 -9.35 2.49 -23.09
N ASN A 102 -10.00 3.00 -22.05
CA ASN A 102 -10.44 4.39 -21.96
C ASN A 102 -9.28 5.41 -21.97
N HIS A 103 -8.06 4.96 -21.70
CA HIS A 103 -6.87 5.81 -21.64
C HIS A 103 -5.85 5.47 -22.73
N ASP A 104 -6.22 4.66 -23.72
CA ASP A 104 -5.35 4.20 -24.80
C ASP A 104 -4.09 3.47 -24.29
N LEU A 105 -4.22 2.74 -23.18
CA LEU A 105 -3.14 2.00 -22.51
C LEU A 105 -3.22 0.48 -22.71
N ALA A 106 -4.27 -0.03 -23.38
CA ALA A 106 -4.47 -1.48 -23.53
C ALA A 106 -3.42 -2.15 -24.44
N GLU A 107 -2.87 -1.42 -25.41
CA GLU A 107 -1.97 -1.95 -26.45
C GLU A 107 -0.57 -1.31 -26.44
N VAL A 108 -0.29 -0.42 -25.48
CA VAL A 108 0.99 0.28 -25.40
C VAL A 108 2.10 -0.61 -24.87
N LYS A 109 3.35 -0.24 -25.15
CA LYS A 109 4.51 -0.94 -24.58
C LYS A 109 4.58 -0.70 -23.08
N ALA A 110 5.11 -1.69 -22.35
CA ALA A 110 5.29 -1.59 -20.91
C ALA A 110 6.08 -0.35 -20.47
N THR A 111 7.07 0.11 -21.27
CA THR A 111 7.84 1.32 -20.99
C THR A 111 6.98 2.59 -21.03
N GLU A 112 6.12 2.73 -22.04
CA GLU A 112 5.20 3.86 -22.19
C GLU A 112 4.13 3.84 -21.08
N PHE A 113 3.61 2.64 -20.77
CA PHE A 113 2.69 2.45 -19.65
C PHE A 113 3.30 2.93 -18.31
N ILE A 114 4.56 2.56 -18.06
CA ILE A 114 5.30 2.98 -16.86
C ILE A 114 5.46 4.50 -16.85
N GLU A 115 5.81 5.13 -17.96
CA GLU A 115 5.94 6.60 -18.04
C GLU A 115 4.64 7.31 -17.69
N VAL A 116 3.50 6.84 -18.20
CA VAL A 116 2.18 7.38 -17.87
C VAL A 116 1.90 7.24 -16.37
N LEU A 117 2.10 6.07 -15.77
CA LEU A 117 1.92 5.88 -14.33
C LEU A 117 2.87 6.77 -13.50
N MET A 118 4.09 6.98 -13.97
CA MET A 118 5.08 7.83 -13.32
C MET A 118 4.75 9.32 -13.41
N SER A 119 3.85 9.73 -14.31
CA SER A 119 3.34 11.11 -14.36
C SER A 119 2.36 11.43 -13.22
N TYR A 120 1.69 10.42 -12.65
CA TYR A 120 0.69 10.62 -11.61
C TYR A 120 1.31 10.96 -10.26
N PRO A 121 0.66 11.79 -9.42
CA PRO A 121 1.08 12.03 -8.03
C PRO A 121 1.27 10.73 -7.25
N LEU A 122 2.25 10.67 -6.35
CA LEU A 122 2.63 9.44 -5.64
C LEU A 122 1.45 8.73 -4.96
N LYS A 123 0.53 9.48 -4.35
CA LYS A 123 -0.65 8.94 -3.68
C LYS A 123 -1.58 8.23 -4.66
N GLU A 124 -1.88 8.86 -5.79
CA GLU A 124 -2.76 8.33 -6.84
C GLU A 124 -2.10 7.16 -7.58
N ARG A 125 -0.80 7.26 -7.85
CA ARG A 125 0.00 6.18 -8.44
C ARG A 125 -0.06 4.91 -7.59
N ARG A 126 0.12 5.03 -6.27
CA ARG A 126 0.01 3.90 -5.33
C ARG A 126 -1.38 3.28 -5.37
N ALA A 127 -2.43 4.08 -5.35
CA ALA A 127 -3.81 3.58 -5.42
C ALA A 127 -4.05 2.82 -6.74
N HIS A 128 -3.61 3.37 -7.88
CA HIS A 128 -3.71 2.69 -9.19
C HIS A 128 -2.93 1.38 -9.22
N CYS A 129 -1.67 1.39 -8.79
CA CYS A 129 -0.83 0.20 -8.81
C CYS A 129 -1.39 -0.90 -7.90
N ASN A 130 -2.02 -0.52 -6.79
CA ASN A 130 -2.71 -1.46 -5.93
C ASN A 130 -3.84 -2.19 -6.67
N LEU A 131 -4.68 -1.46 -7.41
CA LEU A 131 -5.77 -2.05 -8.18
C LEU A 131 -5.26 -2.90 -9.35
N LEU A 132 -4.30 -2.36 -10.11
CA LEU A 132 -3.74 -3.03 -11.30
C LEU A 132 -3.05 -4.35 -10.95
N PHE A 133 -2.22 -4.36 -9.91
CA PHE A 133 -1.34 -5.49 -9.61
C PHE A 133 -1.74 -6.27 -8.36
N GLY A 134 -2.75 -5.84 -7.61
CA GLY A 134 -3.21 -6.52 -6.39
C GLY A 134 -2.18 -6.49 -5.27
N LEU A 135 -1.47 -5.37 -5.12
CA LEU A 135 -0.28 -5.25 -4.25
C LEU A 135 -0.59 -5.12 -2.76
N ASP A 136 -1.87 -5.12 -2.35
CA ASP A 136 -2.36 -4.88 -0.99
C ASP A 136 -1.66 -3.69 -0.28
N LEU A 137 -1.37 -2.61 -1.02
CA LEU A 137 -0.65 -1.42 -0.54
C LEU A 137 -1.39 -0.66 0.58
N HIS A 138 -2.66 -0.99 0.84
CA HIS A 138 -3.44 -0.46 1.95
C HIS A 138 -3.03 -1.05 3.31
N LYS A 139 -2.22 -2.12 3.35
CA LYS A 139 -1.74 -2.76 4.59
C LYS A 139 -0.41 -2.24 5.13
N VAL A 140 -0.14 -0.94 4.96
CA VAL A 140 0.71 -0.24 5.93
C VAL A 140 -0.22 0.65 6.74
N ASN A 141 -0.90 0.06 7.73
CA ASN A 141 -1.71 0.77 8.71
C ASN A 141 -0.85 1.81 9.43
N VAL A 142 -0.80 3.02 8.88
CA VAL A 142 -0.52 4.22 9.65
C VAL A 142 -1.81 4.49 10.43
N VAL A 143 -1.84 4.07 11.69
CA VAL A 143 -2.89 4.44 12.64
C VAL A 143 -3.06 5.98 12.59
N PRO A 144 -4.27 6.52 12.38
CA PRO A 144 -4.47 7.96 12.33
C PRO A 144 -4.10 8.58 13.67
N ALA A 145 -3.18 9.54 13.68
CA ALA A 145 -2.93 10.35 14.85
C ALA A 145 -4.16 11.22 15.13
N PRO A 146 -4.71 11.27 16.36
CA PRO A 146 -5.73 12.24 16.70
C PRO A 146 -5.18 13.66 16.54
N ALA A 147 -5.97 14.56 15.97
CA ALA A 147 -5.62 15.97 15.78
C ALA A 147 -5.23 16.62 17.11
N ALA A 148 -4.04 17.22 17.15
CA ALA A 148 -3.52 17.91 18.33
C ALA A 148 -4.01 19.37 18.38
N PRO A 149 -4.48 19.88 19.53
CA PRO A 149 -4.62 21.32 19.71
C PRO A 149 -3.25 21.94 19.97
N ALA A 150 -3.07 23.18 19.49
CA ALA A 150 -1.82 23.91 19.50
C ALA A 150 -1.34 24.23 20.94
N GLY A 151 -0.09 23.90 21.24
CA GLY A 151 0.58 24.31 22.49
C GLY A 151 2.01 23.75 22.63
N LYS A 152 2.98 24.64 22.86
CA LYS A 152 4.43 24.38 22.86
C LYS A 152 4.93 23.36 23.90
N MET A 153 5.81 22.49 23.40
CA MET A 153 7.10 22.02 23.93
C MET A 153 7.18 21.52 25.39
N GLY A 154 7.25 20.19 25.53
CA GLY A 154 7.61 19.47 26.76
C GLY A 154 6.92 18.11 26.82
N ASN A 155 7.70 17.02 26.95
CA ASN A 155 7.24 15.63 26.96
C ASN A 155 6.07 15.40 27.95
N LYS A 156 4.83 15.33 27.46
CA LYS A 156 3.59 15.28 28.28
C LYS A 156 2.77 13.99 28.18
N ASN A 157 3.18 13.01 27.38
CA ASN A 157 2.25 11.92 27.00
C ASN A 157 2.46 10.57 27.69
N GLY A 158 3.47 10.37 28.53
CA GLY A 158 3.74 9.03 29.10
C GLY A 158 3.87 7.92 28.04
N LYS A 159 4.02 8.28 26.75
CA LYS A 159 4.17 7.35 25.65
C LYS A 159 5.57 6.80 25.73
N THR A 160 5.65 5.55 26.16
CA THR A 160 6.82 4.69 26.10
C THR A 160 7.65 4.97 24.84
N THR A 161 8.91 5.33 25.03
CA THR A 161 9.91 5.50 23.97
C THR A 161 10.48 4.14 23.51
N LYS A 162 9.94 3.03 24.02
CA LYS A 162 10.42 1.70 23.70
C LYS A 162 10.08 1.36 22.24
N PRO A 163 11.08 0.91 21.45
CA PRO A 163 10.85 0.45 20.09
C PRO A 163 9.77 -0.64 20.03
N ARG A 164 8.82 -0.52 19.10
CA ARG A 164 7.79 -1.54 18.84
C ARG A 164 8.25 -2.53 17.79
N VAL A 165 7.76 -3.76 17.87
CA VAL A 165 7.94 -4.76 16.82
C VAL A 165 7.32 -4.21 15.52
N THR A 166 8.02 -4.35 14.41
CA THR A 166 7.55 -3.86 13.11
C THR A 166 8.04 -4.79 12.01
N ASP A 167 7.16 -5.18 11.09
CA ASP A 167 7.55 -5.83 9.84
C ASP A 167 7.54 -4.80 8.70
N LEU A 168 8.46 -4.95 7.76
CA LEU A 168 8.48 -4.17 6.52
C LEU A 168 7.64 -4.84 5.42
N GLY A 169 7.16 -6.07 5.64
CA GLY A 169 6.27 -6.79 4.73
C GLY A 169 6.87 -7.04 3.36
N SER A 170 8.20 -7.16 3.28
CA SER A 170 8.94 -7.30 2.04
C SER A 170 10.04 -8.33 2.21
N PHE A 171 9.87 -9.47 1.55
CA PHE A 171 10.88 -10.52 1.52
C PHE A 171 12.17 -10.01 0.88
N GLU A 172 12.10 -9.19 -0.17
CA GLU A 172 13.28 -8.61 -0.81
C GLU A 172 14.11 -7.74 0.15
N LEU A 173 13.45 -6.88 0.95
CA LEU A 173 14.14 -6.07 1.95
C LEU A 173 14.75 -6.95 3.05
N PHE A 174 14.07 -8.03 3.44
CA PHE A 174 14.62 -9.01 4.36
C PHE A 174 15.82 -9.75 3.77
N THR A 175 15.78 -10.15 2.49
CA THR A 175 16.91 -10.76 1.78
C THR A 175 18.11 -9.83 1.74
N ALA A 176 17.91 -8.55 1.40
CA ALA A 176 18.97 -7.55 1.37
C ALA A 176 19.57 -7.31 2.77
N PHE A 177 18.72 -7.25 3.81
CA PHE A 177 19.16 -7.18 5.20
C PHE A 177 19.99 -8.41 5.59
N PHE A 178 19.49 -9.61 5.31
CA PHE A 178 20.13 -10.87 5.68
C PHE A 178 21.49 -11.03 4.99
N ALA A 179 21.57 -10.68 3.70
CA ALA A 179 22.82 -10.70 2.95
C ALA A 179 23.88 -9.77 3.57
N ARG A 180 23.50 -8.54 3.94
CA ARG A 180 24.41 -7.57 4.59
C ARG A 180 24.85 -8.04 5.97
N MET A 181 23.93 -8.59 6.76
CA MET A 181 24.23 -9.15 8.07
C MET A 181 25.22 -10.32 7.94
N LYS A 182 24.96 -11.25 7.01
CA LYS A 182 25.84 -12.38 6.72
C LYS A 182 27.23 -11.92 6.29
N ALA A 183 27.32 -10.94 5.40
CA ALA A 183 28.60 -10.37 4.96
C ALA A 183 29.40 -9.81 6.13
N ALA A 184 28.78 -8.95 6.95
CA ALA A 184 29.43 -8.34 8.11
C ALA A 184 29.89 -9.40 9.13
N VAL A 185 29.02 -10.34 9.48
CA VAL A 185 29.31 -11.41 10.45
C VAL A 185 30.43 -12.33 9.95
N ASN A 186 30.48 -12.64 8.65
CA ASN A 186 31.56 -13.46 8.09
C ASN A 186 32.89 -12.70 8.00
N ALA A 187 32.85 -11.38 7.81
CA ALA A 187 34.04 -10.51 7.87
C ALA A 187 34.52 -10.23 9.31
N ASN A 188 33.81 -10.73 10.34
CA ASN A 188 34.02 -10.35 11.75
C ASN A 188 33.88 -8.85 11.99
N GLU A 189 32.95 -8.21 11.28
CA GLU A 189 32.58 -6.82 11.44
C GLU A 189 31.28 -6.70 12.22
N PHE A 190 31.13 -5.64 13.02
CA PHE A 190 29.88 -5.39 13.72
C PHE A 190 28.75 -5.09 12.73
N PRO A 191 27.64 -5.86 12.72
CA PRO A 191 26.48 -5.59 11.89
C PRO A 191 25.67 -4.42 12.46
N THR A 192 26.24 -3.21 12.42
CA THR A 192 25.58 -2.00 12.94
C THR A 192 24.33 -1.66 12.14
N LEU A 193 23.44 -0.84 12.71
CA LEU A 193 22.24 -0.41 12.00
C LEU A 193 22.56 0.31 10.68
N GLN A 194 23.70 0.99 10.58
CA GLN A 194 24.18 1.63 9.35
C GLN A 194 24.52 0.59 8.27
N VAL A 195 25.29 -0.43 8.64
CA VAL A 195 25.64 -1.57 7.76
C VAL A 195 24.38 -2.30 7.30
N LEU A 196 23.48 -2.63 8.22
CA LEU A 196 22.26 -3.39 7.93
C LEU A 196 21.28 -2.62 7.04
N THR A 197 21.15 -1.30 7.25
CA THR A 197 20.31 -0.44 6.39
C THR A 197 20.93 -0.18 5.02
N GLY A 198 22.24 -0.37 4.86
CA GLY A 198 22.98 -0.07 3.63
C GLY A 198 22.98 1.42 3.29
N ARG A 199 22.88 2.29 4.31
CA ARG A 199 22.85 3.74 4.15
C ARG A 199 24.02 4.37 4.90
N GLU A 200 24.74 5.26 4.22
CA GLU A 200 25.82 6.02 4.84
C GLU A 200 25.29 6.99 5.90
N ASP A 201 24.21 7.72 5.59
CA ASP A 201 23.56 8.64 6.53
C ASP A 201 22.31 8.01 7.15
N LEU A 202 22.47 7.53 8.38
CA LEU A 202 21.38 6.95 9.15
C LEU A 202 20.30 7.99 9.49
N ALA A 203 20.60 9.29 9.58
CA ALA A 203 19.59 10.31 9.88
C ALA A 203 18.51 10.38 8.77
N ARG A 204 18.93 10.20 7.51
CA ARG A 204 18.05 10.17 6.32
C ARG A 204 17.31 8.85 6.12
N ALA A 205 17.64 7.81 6.89
CA ALA A 205 16.94 6.53 6.78
C ALA A 205 15.53 6.62 7.40
N PRO A 206 14.48 6.11 6.72
CA PRO A 206 13.12 6.09 7.25
C PRO A 206 13.03 5.43 8.63
N HIS A 207 12.16 5.95 9.50
CA HIS A 207 12.03 5.41 10.85
C HIS A 207 11.52 3.96 10.85
N SER A 208 10.55 3.65 9.99
CA SER A 208 10.02 2.30 9.80
C SER A 208 11.11 1.29 9.41
N LEU A 209 11.99 1.67 8.48
CA LEU A 209 13.14 0.85 8.06
C LEU A 209 14.07 0.52 9.23
N LYS A 210 14.39 1.51 10.07
CA LYS A 210 15.23 1.32 11.25
C LYS A 210 14.57 0.38 12.26
N GLN A 211 13.26 0.46 12.44
CA GLN A 211 12.54 -0.40 13.38
C GLN A 211 12.43 -1.83 12.86
N GLY A 212 12.05 -2.02 11.59
CA GLY A 212 11.98 -3.35 10.98
C GLY A 212 13.31 -4.09 11.04
N ILE A 213 14.42 -3.42 10.72
CA ILE A 213 15.76 -4.01 10.84
C ILE A 213 16.12 -4.37 12.29
N ARG A 214 15.73 -3.56 13.28
CA ARG A 214 15.94 -3.92 14.69
C ARG A 214 15.14 -5.14 15.09
N THR A 215 13.89 -5.25 14.63
CA THR A 215 13.04 -6.42 14.88
C THR A 215 13.64 -7.67 14.26
N TRP A 216 14.03 -7.63 12.98
CA TRP A 216 14.64 -8.77 12.31
C TRP A 216 15.98 -9.17 12.93
N PHE A 217 16.83 -8.20 13.27
CA PHE A 217 18.10 -8.48 13.94
C PHE A 217 17.88 -9.07 15.34
N LYS A 218 16.92 -8.55 16.11
CA LYS A 218 16.55 -9.09 17.43
C LYS A 218 16.05 -10.54 17.33
N ALA A 219 15.26 -10.86 16.30
CA ALA A 219 14.78 -12.22 16.05
C ALA A 219 15.92 -13.21 15.81
N ILE A 220 16.95 -12.80 15.07
CA ILE A 220 18.05 -13.68 14.66
C ILE A 220 19.15 -13.74 15.72
N ALA A 221 19.58 -12.59 16.24
CA ALA A 221 20.73 -12.47 17.13
C ALA A 221 20.36 -12.46 18.62
N GLY A 222 19.07 -12.38 18.95
CA GLY A 222 18.60 -12.30 20.35
C GLY A 222 18.85 -10.96 21.04
N ASP A 223 19.55 -10.02 20.41
CA ASP A 223 19.84 -8.67 20.92
C ASP A 223 19.65 -7.60 19.83
N LEU A 224 19.67 -6.33 20.19
CA LEU A 224 19.60 -5.21 19.24
C LEU A 224 20.93 -5.04 18.47
N PRO A 225 20.90 -4.42 17.27
CA PRO A 225 22.12 -4.12 16.54
C PRO A 225 23.14 -3.34 17.39
N PRO A 226 24.45 -3.64 17.27
CA PRO A 226 25.49 -3.01 18.06
C PRO A 226 25.50 -1.49 17.87
N ASN A 227 25.58 -0.77 18.98
CA ASN A 227 25.71 0.69 19.02
C ASN A 227 27.20 1.12 19.12
N ASN A 228 27.46 2.42 19.05
CA ASN A 228 28.82 2.96 19.10
C ASN A 228 29.60 2.55 20.37
N LYS A 229 28.91 2.31 21.50
CA LYS A 229 29.55 1.83 22.73
C LYS A 229 30.03 0.38 22.58
N ARG A 230 29.20 -0.49 22.01
CA ARG A 230 29.57 -1.90 21.74
C ARG A 230 30.69 -1.99 20.71
N VAL A 231 30.63 -1.17 19.66
CA VAL A 231 31.69 -1.08 18.65
C VAL A 231 33.00 -0.61 19.28
N GLY A 232 32.96 0.45 20.10
CA GLY A 232 34.14 0.99 20.79
C GLY A 232 34.75 0.04 21.83
N ALA A 233 33.96 -0.87 22.41
CA ALA A 233 34.46 -1.92 23.30
C ALA A 233 35.25 -3.03 22.57
N GLY A 234 35.20 -3.08 21.23
CA GLY A 234 35.91 -4.05 20.42
C GLY A 234 35.38 -5.48 20.52
N ASN A 235 36.18 -6.45 20.06
CA ASN A 235 35.87 -7.89 20.05
C ASN A 235 34.72 -8.31 19.12
N ALA A 236 34.72 -7.79 17.89
CA ALA A 236 33.73 -8.13 16.87
C ALA A 236 33.65 -9.64 16.57
N ILE A 237 34.77 -10.37 16.65
CA ILE A 237 34.83 -11.83 16.47
C ILE A 237 33.90 -12.55 17.47
N LEU A 238 34.05 -12.26 18.77
CA LEU A 238 33.24 -12.90 19.82
C LEU A 238 31.74 -12.56 19.68
N PHE A 239 31.44 -11.34 19.23
CA PHE A 239 30.06 -10.93 18.96
C PHE A 239 29.47 -11.68 17.76
N CYS A 240 30.25 -11.89 16.70
CA CYS A 240 29.80 -12.51 15.46
C CYS A 240 29.63 -14.03 15.56
N THR A 241 30.41 -14.71 16.42
CA THR A 241 30.37 -16.17 16.60
C THR A 241 28.95 -16.75 16.79
N PRO A 242 28.14 -16.31 17.79
CA PRO A 242 26.80 -16.85 17.98
C PRO A 242 25.86 -16.52 16.80
N ILE A 243 26.01 -15.36 16.16
CA ILE A 243 25.16 -14.95 15.03
C ILE A 243 25.46 -15.80 13.79
N ARG A 244 26.72 -16.20 13.59
CA ARG A 244 27.14 -17.06 12.47
C ARG A 244 26.44 -18.43 12.52
N GLU A 245 26.25 -18.97 13.72
CA GLU A 245 25.50 -20.22 13.90
C GLU A 245 24.02 -20.05 13.56
N GLN A 246 23.41 -18.95 14.00
CA GLN A 246 22.01 -18.61 13.66
C GLN A 246 21.82 -18.44 12.14
N ILE A 247 22.76 -17.79 11.45
CA ILE A 247 22.74 -17.66 10.00
C ILE A 247 22.75 -19.04 9.33
N ARG A 248 23.60 -19.97 9.77
CA ARG A 248 23.66 -21.33 9.21
C ARG A 248 22.35 -22.09 9.39
N GLN A 249 21.71 -21.96 10.55
CA GLN A 249 20.41 -22.58 10.82
C GLN A 249 19.32 -22.02 9.89
N ILE A 250 19.29 -20.71 9.67
CA ILE A 250 18.36 -20.05 8.75
C ILE A 250 18.58 -20.52 7.31
N GLU A 251 19.84 -20.67 6.89
CA GLU A 251 20.18 -21.19 5.56
C GLU A 251 19.74 -22.64 5.36
N ALA A 252 19.82 -23.47 6.40
CA ALA A 252 19.34 -24.84 6.37
C ALA A 252 17.80 -24.94 6.26
N ILE A 253 17.07 -24.04 6.92
CA ILE A 253 15.59 -23.94 6.83
C ILE A 253 15.15 -23.41 5.45
N GLY A 254 15.92 -22.49 4.88
CA GLY A 254 15.57 -21.71 3.70
C GLY A 254 15.04 -20.34 4.09
N LEU A 255 15.62 -19.30 3.47
CA LEU A 255 15.40 -17.90 3.87
C LEU A 255 13.93 -17.46 3.76
N GLU A 256 13.23 -17.92 2.72
CA GLU A 256 11.82 -17.60 2.49
C GLU A 256 10.91 -18.23 3.54
N LYS A 257 11.11 -19.51 3.85
CA LYS A 257 10.35 -20.23 4.89
C LYS A 257 10.59 -19.60 6.27
N TYR A 258 11.84 -19.25 6.57
CA TYR A 258 12.16 -18.54 7.80
C TYR A 258 11.46 -17.18 7.87
N TYR A 259 11.49 -16.40 6.78
CA TYR A 259 10.83 -15.09 6.73
C TYR A 259 9.32 -15.19 6.91
N GLN A 260 8.66 -16.16 6.27
CA GLN A 260 7.22 -16.37 6.43
C GLN A 260 6.85 -16.66 7.90
N GLY A 261 7.60 -17.54 8.56
CA GLY A 261 7.41 -17.83 9.98
C GLY A 261 7.68 -16.62 10.88
N LEU A 262 8.73 -15.84 10.59
CA LEU A 262 9.06 -14.62 11.32
C LEU A 262 7.98 -13.54 11.13
N SER A 263 7.51 -13.32 9.90
CA SER A 263 6.47 -12.34 9.59
C SER A 263 5.17 -12.67 10.32
N LYS A 264 4.80 -13.96 10.38
CA LYS A 264 3.67 -14.43 11.19
C LYS A 264 3.88 -14.14 12.68
N ALA A 265 5.05 -14.48 13.24
CA ALA A 265 5.35 -14.21 14.65
C ALA A 265 5.35 -12.71 14.98
N ILE A 266 5.77 -11.85 14.05
CA ILE A 266 5.68 -10.38 14.19
C ILE A 266 4.22 -9.94 14.19
N ALA A 267 3.39 -10.48 13.31
CA ALA A 267 1.96 -10.17 13.28
C ALA A 267 1.26 -10.60 14.58
N ASP A 268 1.58 -11.78 15.10
CA ASP A 268 1.05 -12.31 16.37
C ASP A 268 1.49 -11.48 17.58
N ALA A 269 2.71 -10.91 17.54
CA ALA A 269 3.21 -10.01 18.58
C ALA A 269 2.48 -8.66 18.63
N GLY A 270 1.75 -8.28 17.57
CA GLY A 270 0.93 -7.08 17.49
C GLY A 270 1.66 -5.81 17.93
N ASP A 271 1.14 -5.16 18.97
CA ASP A 271 1.65 -3.89 19.52
C ASP A 271 2.82 -4.04 20.51
N GLY A 272 3.46 -5.22 20.56
CA GLY A 272 4.56 -5.56 21.46
C GLY A 272 5.84 -4.73 21.27
N PHE A 273 6.72 -4.76 22.28
CA PHE A 273 8.02 -4.08 22.25
C PHE A 273 9.12 -5.00 21.72
N ILE A 274 10.08 -4.43 20.98
CA ILE A 274 11.24 -5.18 20.44
C ILE A 274 12.06 -5.83 21.58
N THR A 275 12.11 -5.20 22.76
CA THR A 275 12.85 -5.76 23.90
C THR A 275 12.32 -7.11 24.36
N ASP A 276 11.01 -7.29 24.22
CA ASP A 276 10.26 -8.43 24.75
C ASP A 276 9.97 -9.46 23.64
N PHE A 277 10.37 -9.16 22.40
CA PHE A 277 10.21 -10.02 21.24
C PHE A 277 11.35 -11.04 21.16
N SER A 278 10.97 -12.31 21.07
CA SER A 278 11.85 -13.43 20.74
C SER A 278 11.17 -14.30 19.69
N TYR A 279 11.98 -14.90 18.83
CA TYR A 279 11.49 -15.79 17.78
C TYR A 279 12.42 -16.99 17.68
N THR A 280 11.82 -18.18 17.71
CA THR A 280 12.48 -19.43 17.40
C THR A 280 11.65 -20.10 16.30
N HIS A 281 12.30 -20.50 15.21
CA HIS A 281 11.61 -21.20 14.14
C HIS A 281 11.21 -22.60 14.62
N SER A 282 9.92 -22.90 14.57
CA SER A 282 9.37 -24.24 14.83
C SER A 282 8.68 -24.73 13.56
N GLU A 283 9.03 -25.93 13.10
CA GLU A 283 8.30 -26.61 12.01
C GLU A 283 6.88 -26.93 12.49
N ASN A 284 5.89 -26.16 12.03
CA ASN A 284 4.47 -26.50 12.11
C ASN A 284 3.86 -26.30 10.73
#